data_AF-A0A7Z7K678-F1
#
_entry.id   AF-A0A7Z7K678-F1
#
_cell.length_a   1.000
_cell.length_b   1.000
_cell.length_c   1.000
_cell.angle_alpha   90.00
_cell.angle_beta   90.00
_cell.angle_gamma   90.00
#
_symmetry.space_group_name_H-M   'P 1'
#
loop_
_entity.id
_entity.type
_entity.pdbx_description
1 polymer ?
#
loop_
_entity_poly.entity_id
_entity_poly.type
_entity_poly.pdbx_seq_one_letter_code
_entity_poly.pdbx_strand_id
1 'polypeptide(L)'
;MFNLKNYHPAITFLCLLIPTFSFSFTLRLRTSLLFLIIVVTLQCFVKVSLKTWAKVNLISFVMGLSLFLGTYFWGKLPHQFVLASLVACRPLIFMNVGLLFHASHSNYDFIESLYQTFKVPSHFAYGIFAVFNLLPLIKLQYQRNRLAFRLKNQVTWALSSRLILSVLLKTIYWVEQLELAMLSKGFEVGKERTHASTYPVRF
;
A
#
# COMPACT_ATOMS: atom_id res chain seq x y z
N MET A 1 14.34 -16.16 -16.54
CA MET A 1 13.79 -14.85 -16.95
C MET A 1 12.43 -14.68 -16.25
N PHE A 2 12.42 -14.29 -14.97
CA PHE A 2 11.19 -14.17 -14.16
C PHE A 2 10.62 -12.75 -14.32
N ASN A 3 9.53 -12.61 -15.08
CA ASN A 3 8.82 -11.34 -15.21
C ASN A 3 7.51 -11.40 -14.42
N LEU A 4 7.55 -10.96 -13.16
CA LEU A 4 6.39 -10.91 -12.25
C LEU A 4 5.23 -10.07 -12.79
N LYS A 5 5.50 -9.17 -13.73
CA LYS A 5 4.51 -8.27 -14.35
C LYS A 5 3.44 -9.01 -15.16
N ASN A 6 3.73 -10.21 -15.66
CA ASN A 6 2.81 -10.98 -16.49
C ASN A 6 1.90 -11.92 -15.68
N TYR A 7 2.13 -12.03 -14.38
CA TYR A 7 1.34 -12.91 -13.51
C TYR A 7 0.12 -12.19 -12.93
N HIS A 8 -0.92 -12.96 -12.66
CA HIS A 8 -2.18 -12.49 -12.10
C HIS A 8 -1.96 -11.73 -10.77
N PRO A 9 -2.30 -10.43 -10.67
CA PRO A 9 -1.93 -9.58 -9.53
C PRO A 9 -2.47 -10.06 -8.17
N ALA A 10 -3.71 -10.57 -8.13
CA ALA A 10 -4.29 -11.10 -6.90
C ALA A 10 -3.56 -12.37 -6.39
N ILE A 11 -3.04 -13.19 -7.31
CA ILE A 11 -2.35 -14.44 -6.97
C ILE A 11 -0.93 -14.12 -6.51
N THR A 12 -0.23 -13.19 -7.18
CA THR A 12 1.08 -12.72 -6.72
C THR A 12 0.98 -12.07 -5.34
N PHE A 13 -0.10 -11.32 -5.06
CA PHE A 13 -0.36 -10.78 -3.73
C PHE A 13 -0.50 -11.89 -2.67
N LEU A 14 -1.35 -12.90 -2.89
CA LEU A 14 -1.47 -14.04 -1.98
C LEU A 14 -0.14 -14.79 -1.81
N CYS A 15 0.56 -15.02 -2.92
CA CYS A 15 1.85 -15.71 -2.95
C CYS A 15 2.93 -14.95 -2.17
N LEU A 16 2.84 -13.63 -2.05
CA LEU A 16 3.74 -12.84 -1.20
C LEU A 16 3.26 -12.75 0.25
N LEU A 17 1.95 -12.75 0.47
CA LEU A 17 1.33 -12.65 1.80
C LEU A 17 1.53 -13.92 2.62
N ILE A 18 1.30 -15.11 2.04
CA ILE A 18 1.41 -16.38 2.77
C ILE A 18 2.83 -16.61 3.34
N PRO A 19 3.92 -16.41 2.58
CA PRO A 19 5.27 -16.51 3.11
C PRO A 19 5.60 -15.46 4.15
N THR A 20 5.13 -14.20 3.99
CA THR A 20 5.38 -13.15 5.00
C THR A 20 4.65 -13.43 6.31
N PHE A 21 3.41 -13.92 6.23
CA PHE A 21 2.67 -14.35 7.41
C PHE A 21 3.35 -15.54 8.11
N SER A 22 3.73 -16.56 7.34
CA SER A 22 4.45 -17.74 7.87
C SER A 22 5.78 -17.35 8.54
N PHE A 23 6.50 -16.42 7.92
CA PHE A 23 7.76 -15.90 8.43
C PHE A 23 7.59 -15.17 9.77
N SER A 24 6.43 -14.57 10.02
CA SER A 24 6.13 -13.90 11.29
C SER A 24 6.26 -14.84 12.49
N PHE A 25 6.01 -16.13 12.33
CA PHE A 25 6.12 -17.14 13.40
C PHE A 25 7.52 -17.76 13.53
N THR A 26 8.47 -17.44 12.65
CA THR A 26 9.80 -18.06 12.68
C THR A 26 10.73 -17.38 13.69
N LEU A 27 11.34 -18.19 14.58
CA LEU A 27 12.22 -17.72 15.66
C LEU A 27 13.73 -17.85 15.33
N ARG A 28 14.08 -18.19 14.08
CA ARG A 28 15.47 -18.44 13.67
C ARG A 28 16.04 -17.28 12.85
N LEU A 29 17.18 -16.74 13.28
CA LEU A 29 17.84 -15.63 12.57
C LEU A 29 18.27 -16.01 11.14
N ARG A 30 18.76 -17.25 10.97
CA ARG A 30 19.23 -17.73 9.66
C ARG A 30 18.13 -17.72 8.60
N THR A 31 16.90 -18.11 8.95
CA THR A 31 15.76 -18.12 8.01
C THR A 31 15.36 -16.70 7.60
N SER A 32 15.48 -15.73 8.52
CA SER A 32 15.23 -14.31 8.24
C SER A 32 16.20 -13.73 7.23
N LEU A 33 17.50 -14.00 7.40
CA LEU A 33 18.52 -13.51 6.48
C LEU A 33 18.38 -14.15 5.09
N LEU A 34 18.13 -15.47 5.02
CA LEU A 34 17.89 -16.15 3.74
C LEU A 34 16.67 -15.58 3.01
N PHE A 35 15.56 -15.36 3.73
CA PHE A 35 14.36 -14.79 3.14
C PHE A 35 14.60 -13.35 2.64
N LEU A 36 15.33 -12.53 3.39
CA LEU A 36 15.73 -11.18 2.95
C LEU A 36 16.56 -11.24 1.66
N ILE A 37 17.56 -12.12 1.59
CA ILE A 37 18.40 -12.29 0.40
C ILE A 37 17.52 -12.68 -0.80
N ILE A 38 16.61 -13.65 -0.64
CA ILE A 38 15.69 -14.06 -1.70
C ILE A 38 14.85 -12.87 -2.18
N VAL A 39 14.25 -12.10 -1.27
CA VAL A 39 13.42 -10.94 -1.65
C VAL A 39 14.23 -9.87 -2.38
N VAL A 40 15.45 -9.57 -1.92
CA VAL A 40 16.33 -8.58 -2.58
C VAL A 40 16.77 -9.07 -3.96
N THR A 41 17.06 -10.37 -4.12
CA THR A 41 17.36 -10.92 -5.45
C THR A 41 16.17 -10.80 -6.40
N LEU A 42 14.94 -11.08 -5.94
CA LEU A 42 13.72 -10.88 -6.72
C LEU A 42 13.51 -9.41 -7.11
N GLN A 43 13.79 -8.47 -6.22
CA GLN A 43 13.73 -7.03 -6.55
C GLN A 43 14.72 -6.63 -7.63
N CYS A 44 15.92 -7.22 -7.64
CA CYS A 44 16.92 -7.00 -8.69
C CYS A 44 16.38 -7.44 -10.05
N PHE A 45 15.66 -8.57 -10.11
CA PHE A 45 15.03 -9.06 -11.35
C PHE A 45 13.88 -8.17 -11.85
N VAL A 46 13.11 -7.55 -10.94
CA VAL A 46 11.97 -6.67 -11.29
C VAL A 46 12.42 -5.28 -11.77
N LYS A 47 13.72 -4.97 -11.73
CA LYS A 47 14.30 -3.65 -12.10
C LYS A 47 13.67 -2.50 -11.32
N VAL A 48 13.63 -2.62 -9.99
CA VAL A 48 13.21 -1.54 -9.11
C VAL A 48 14.17 -0.35 -9.25
N SER A 49 13.64 0.87 -9.32
CA SER A 49 14.47 2.08 -9.38
C SER A 49 15.32 2.20 -8.10
N LEU A 50 16.63 2.44 -8.26
CA LEU A 50 17.56 2.49 -7.12
C LEU A 50 17.17 3.56 -6.10
N LYS A 51 16.56 4.67 -6.57
CA LYS A 51 16.09 5.76 -5.71
C LYS A 51 14.94 5.33 -4.79
N THR A 52 13.95 4.60 -5.32
CA THR A 52 12.83 4.09 -4.50
C THR A 52 13.32 3.00 -3.55
N TRP A 53 14.17 2.11 -4.04
CA TRP A 53 14.75 1.05 -3.22
C TRP A 53 15.57 1.60 -2.04
N ALA A 54 16.42 2.58 -2.28
CA ALA A 54 17.25 3.19 -1.23
C ALA A 54 16.40 3.94 -0.19
N LYS A 55 15.39 4.71 -0.60
CA LYS A 55 14.49 5.42 0.34
C LYS A 55 13.75 4.46 1.26
N VAL A 56 13.22 3.37 0.69
CA VAL A 56 12.45 2.37 1.42
C VAL A 56 13.33 1.59 2.38
N ASN A 57 14.53 1.18 1.96
CA ASN A 57 15.49 0.52 2.83
C ASN A 57 16.02 1.45 3.93
N LEU A 58 16.22 2.73 3.64
CA LEU A 58 16.61 3.73 4.65
C LEU A 58 15.52 3.88 5.73
N ILE A 59 14.25 4.03 5.35
CA ILE A 59 13.14 4.08 6.30
C ILE A 59 13.09 2.81 7.16
N SER A 60 13.27 1.66 6.53
CA SER A 60 13.17 0.36 7.19
C SER A 60 14.35 0.11 8.13
N PHE A 61 15.53 0.61 7.78
CA PHE A 61 16.73 0.53 8.61
C PHE A 61 16.57 1.37 9.88
N VAL A 62 16.01 2.58 9.77
CA VAL A 62 15.71 3.42 10.95
C VAL A 62 14.72 2.72 11.88
N MET A 63 13.66 2.13 11.33
CA MET A 63 12.69 1.35 12.11
C MET A 63 13.33 0.11 12.76
N GLY A 64 14.14 -0.64 12.00
CA GLY A 64 14.85 -1.82 12.50
C GLY A 64 15.86 -1.49 13.60
N LEU A 65 16.59 -0.38 13.46
CA LEU A 65 17.56 0.08 14.44
C LEU A 65 16.88 0.48 15.76
N SER A 66 15.72 1.15 15.69
CA SER A 66 14.92 1.49 16.87
C SER A 66 14.53 0.23 17.64
N LEU A 67 14.02 -0.80 16.95
CA LEU A 67 13.65 -2.07 17.58
C LEU A 67 14.86 -2.84 18.11
N PHE A 68 15.99 -2.79 17.40
CA PHE A 68 17.25 -3.39 17.84
C PHE A 68 17.70 -2.81 19.17
N LEU A 69 17.79 -1.48 19.27
CA LEU A 69 18.24 -0.79 20.48
C LEU A 69 17.28 -1.06 21.65
N GLY A 70 15.97 -0.99 21.41
CA GLY A 70 14.98 -1.27 22.45
C GLY A 70 15.10 -2.69 23.02
N THR A 71 15.22 -3.69 22.15
CA THR A 71 15.35 -5.09 22.57
C THR A 71 16.71 -5.43 23.17
N TYR A 72 17.78 -4.76 22.72
CA TYR A 72 19.13 -4.93 23.25
C TYR A 72 19.29 -4.35 24.66
N PHE A 73 18.79 -3.14 24.91
CA PHE A 73 18.93 -2.48 26.22
C PHE A 73 17.97 -3.01 27.28
N TRP A 74 16.74 -3.35 26.92
CA TRP A 74 15.73 -3.82 27.88
C TRP A 74 15.58 -5.36 27.94
N GLY A 75 16.20 -6.09 27.01
CA GLY A 75 16.17 -7.56 27.03
C GLY A 75 17.01 -8.13 28.17
N LYS A 76 16.51 -9.16 28.87
CA LYS A 76 17.23 -9.86 29.96
C LYS A 76 17.65 -11.31 29.63
N LEU A 77 17.57 -11.71 28.36
CA LEU A 77 17.83 -13.09 27.91
C LEU A 77 19.32 -13.36 27.62
N PRO A 78 19.81 -14.62 27.74
CA PRO A 78 21.23 -14.94 27.51
C PRO A 78 21.70 -14.76 26.04
N HIS A 79 20.78 -14.74 25.07
CA HIS A 79 21.07 -14.53 23.65
C HIS A 79 20.46 -13.22 23.10
N GLN A 80 20.54 -12.14 23.88
CA GLN A 80 19.98 -10.83 23.55
C GLN A 80 20.38 -10.32 22.16
N PHE A 81 21.65 -10.47 21.76
CA PHE A 81 22.12 -9.97 20.47
C PHE A 81 21.45 -10.67 19.26
N VAL A 82 21.27 -12.00 19.35
CA VAL A 82 20.63 -12.79 18.28
C VAL A 82 19.14 -12.48 18.20
N LEU A 83 18.49 -12.28 19.35
CA LEU A 83 17.07 -11.91 19.41
C LEU A 83 16.84 -10.47 18.91
N ALA A 84 17.69 -9.53 19.31
CA ALA A 84 17.59 -8.13 18.87
C ALA A 84 17.79 -8.01 17.35
N SER A 85 18.79 -8.71 16.79
CA SER A 85 19.01 -8.74 15.35
C SER A 85 17.87 -9.43 14.58
N LEU A 86 17.26 -10.47 15.14
CA LEU A 86 16.08 -11.12 14.58
C LEU A 86 14.91 -10.14 14.43
N VAL A 87 14.60 -9.40 15.51
CA VAL A 87 13.50 -8.44 15.53
C VAL A 87 13.78 -7.27 14.57
N ALA A 88 15.02 -6.79 14.52
CA ALA A 88 15.45 -5.72 13.63
C ALA A 88 15.32 -6.06 12.14
N CYS A 89 15.48 -7.34 11.77
CA CYS A 89 15.32 -7.80 10.39
C CYS A 89 13.85 -7.82 9.91
N ARG A 90 12.86 -7.85 10.82
CA ARG A 90 11.44 -8.00 10.45
C ARG A 90 10.91 -6.82 9.64
N PRO A 91 11.07 -5.54 10.05
CA PRO A 91 10.62 -4.40 9.25
C PRO A 91 11.31 -4.35 7.88
N LEU A 92 12.61 -4.67 7.82
CA LEU A 92 13.37 -4.71 6.57
C LEU A 92 12.73 -5.70 5.59
N ILE A 93 12.40 -6.90 6.04
CA ILE A 93 11.78 -7.92 5.20
C ILE A 93 10.39 -7.49 4.72
N PHE A 94 9.51 -7.06 5.63
CA PHE A 94 8.14 -6.69 5.27
C PHE A 94 8.08 -5.52 4.30
N MET A 95 8.92 -4.52 4.49
CA MET A 95 8.97 -3.38 3.58
C MET A 95 9.53 -3.77 2.21
N ASN A 96 10.54 -4.63 2.16
CA ASN A 96 11.09 -5.12 0.90
C ASN A 96 10.09 -6.00 0.13
N VAL A 97 9.29 -6.82 0.82
CA VAL A 97 8.20 -7.59 0.18
C VAL A 97 7.12 -6.66 -0.37
N GLY A 98 6.70 -5.64 0.41
CA GLY A 98 5.75 -4.63 -0.07
C GLY A 98 6.26 -3.85 -1.28
N LEU A 99 7.55 -3.50 -1.30
CA LEU A 99 8.19 -2.84 -2.42
C LEU A 99 8.21 -3.74 -3.68
N LEU A 100 8.48 -5.03 -3.51
CA LEU A 100 8.46 -6.00 -4.62
C LEU A 100 7.08 -6.04 -5.28
N PHE A 101 6.00 -6.05 -4.47
CA PHE A 101 4.63 -6.03 -4.96
C PHE A 101 4.30 -4.73 -5.69
N HIS A 102 4.58 -3.57 -5.07
CA HIS A 102 4.33 -2.25 -5.66
C HIS A 102 5.08 -2.05 -6.99
N ALA A 103 6.29 -2.60 -7.12
CA ALA A 103 7.07 -2.47 -8.36
C ALA A 103 6.58 -3.41 -9.48
N SER A 104 5.90 -4.51 -9.13
CA SER A 104 5.50 -5.54 -10.09
C SER A 104 4.15 -5.25 -10.75
N HIS A 105 3.20 -4.66 -10.01
CA HIS A 105 1.81 -4.53 -10.44
C HIS A 105 1.29 -3.09 -10.28
N SER A 106 0.37 -2.68 -11.16
CA SER A 106 -0.32 -1.40 -11.01
C SER A 106 -1.45 -1.51 -9.98
N ASN A 107 -1.77 -0.40 -9.31
CA ASN A 107 -2.84 -0.35 -8.31
C ASN A 107 -4.21 -0.64 -8.92
N TYR A 108 -4.44 -0.25 -10.18
CA TYR A 108 -5.73 -0.49 -10.86
C TYR A 108 -5.90 -1.98 -11.18
N ASP A 109 -4.87 -2.59 -11.78
CA ASP A 109 -4.89 -4.02 -12.14
C ASP A 109 -5.07 -4.89 -10.90
N PHE A 110 -4.47 -4.49 -9.77
CA PHE A 110 -4.65 -5.20 -8.51
C PHE A 110 -6.11 -5.22 -8.05
N ILE A 111 -6.77 -4.06 -7.96
CA ILE A 111 -8.17 -3.97 -7.51
C ILE A 111 -9.12 -4.67 -8.48
N GLU A 112 -8.89 -4.56 -9.78
CA GLU A 112 -9.71 -5.23 -10.80
C GLU A 112 -9.54 -6.77 -10.73
N SER A 113 -8.31 -7.24 -10.56
CA SER A 113 -8.04 -8.67 -10.37
C SER A 113 -8.63 -9.22 -9.06
N LEU A 114 -8.67 -8.40 -7.99
CA LEU A 114 -9.29 -8.73 -6.72
C LEU A 114 -10.81 -8.85 -6.89
N TYR A 115 -11.43 -7.90 -7.61
CA TYR A 115 -12.85 -7.92 -7.95
C TYR A 115 -13.25 -9.19 -8.69
N GLN A 116 -12.47 -9.59 -9.70
CA GLN A 116 -12.75 -10.79 -10.50
C GLN A 116 -12.50 -12.10 -9.75
N THR A 117 -11.39 -12.21 -9.01
CA THR A 117 -10.97 -13.49 -8.39
C THR A 117 -11.69 -13.75 -7.08
N PHE A 118 -11.82 -12.74 -6.23
CA PHE A 118 -12.43 -12.88 -4.90
C PHE A 118 -13.90 -12.47 -4.86
N LYS A 119 -14.49 -12.12 -6.02
CA LYS A 119 -15.88 -11.65 -6.13
C LYS A 119 -16.21 -10.56 -5.11
N VAL A 120 -15.27 -9.63 -4.95
CA VAL A 120 -15.43 -8.49 -4.04
C VAL A 120 -16.70 -7.71 -4.48
N PRO A 121 -17.48 -7.14 -3.56
CA PRO A 121 -18.66 -6.39 -3.96
C PRO A 121 -18.31 -5.25 -4.92
N SER A 122 -19.06 -5.13 -6.01
CA SER A 122 -18.78 -4.17 -7.09
C SER A 122 -18.74 -2.72 -6.58
N HIS A 123 -19.63 -2.35 -5.67
CA HIS A 123 -19.65 -1.03 -5.03
C HIS A 123 -18.33 -0.70 -4.32
N PHE A 124 -17.64 -1.69 -3.75
CA PHE A 124 -16.36 -1.49 -3.08
C PHE A 124 -15.24 -1.22 -4.08
N ALA A 125 -15.15 -2.03 -5.15
CA ALA A 125 -14.14 -1.85 -6.20
C ALA A 125 -14.27 -0.48 -6.89
N TYR A 126 -15.49 -0.10 -7.29
CA TYR A 126 -15.76 1.21 -7.89
C TYR A 126 -15.56 2.36 -6.90
N GLY A 127 -15.84 2.15 -5.61
CA GLY A 127 -15.53 3.12 -4.56
C GLY A 127 -14.03 3.41 -4.46
N ILE A 128 -13.17 2.39 -4.53
CA ILE A 128 -11.71 2.59 -4.55
C ILE A 128 -11.28 3.33 -5.81
N PHE A 129 -11.81 2.96 -6.98
CA PHE A 129 -11.49 3.67 -8.23
C PHE A 129 -11.95 5.13 -8.21
N ALA A 130 -13.11 5.41 -7.63
CA ALA A 130 -13.60 6.77 -7.41
C ALA A 130 -12.62 7.56 -6.53
N VAL A 131 -12.17 6.98 -5.41
CA VAL A 131 -11.20 7.64 -4.52
C VAL A 131 -9.87 7.91 -5.23
N PHE A 132 -9.34 6.97 -6.01
CA PHE A 132 -8.09 7.20 -6.75
C PHE A 132 -8.20 8.37 -7.74
N ASN A 133 -9.35 8.53 -8.39
CA ASN A 133 -9.61 9.66 -9.29
C ASN A 133 -9.88 10.98 -8.53
N LEU A 134 -10.50 10.93 -7.35
CA LEU A 134 -10.79 12.12 -6.53
C LEU A 134 -9.58 12.61 -5.72
N LEU A 135 -8.62 11.75 -5.40
CA LEU A 135 -7.43 12.07 -4.60
C LEU A 135 -6.65 13.32 -5.08
N PRO A 136 -6.35 13.52 -6.38
CA PRO A 136 -5.68 14.74 -6.84
C PRO A 136 -6.55 16.00 -6.61
N LEU A 137 -7.86 15.90 -6.79
CA LEU A 137 -8.79 17.02 -6.54
C LEU A 137 -8.80 17.42 -5.06
N ILE A 138 -8.79 16.44 -4.16
CA ILE A 138 -8.71 16.66 -2.71
C ILE A 138 -7.42 17.40 -2.35
N LYS A 139 -6.27 16.99 -2.92
CA LYS A 139 -4.98 17.68 -2.69
C LYS A 139 -5.01 19.13 -3.17
N LEU A 140 -5.58 19.39 -4.35
CA LEU A 140 -5.73 20.74 -4.87
C LEU A 140 -6.66 21.58 -4.00
N GLN A 141 -7.77 21.02 -3.53
CA GLN A 141 -8.70 21.72 -2.65
C GLN A 141 -8.07 22.07 -1.29
N TYR A 142 -7.29 21.15 -0.72
CA TYR A 142 -6.53 21.41 0.50
C TYR A 142 -5.59 22.63 0.33
N GLN A 143 -4.87 22.69 -0.79
CA GLN A 143 -3.99 23.83 -1.10
C GLN A 143 -4.79 25.13 -1.30
N ARG A 144 -5.89 25.10 -2.05
CA ARG A 144 -6.77 26.26 -2.27
C ARG A 144 -7.37 26.77 -0.96
N ASN A 145 -7.85 25.89 -0.10
CA ASN A 145 -8.41 26.27 1.19
C ASN A 145 -7.33 26.89 2.09
N ARG A 146 -6.12 26.31 2.11
CA ARG A 146 -4.98 26.90 2.85
C ARG A 146 -4.65 28.31 2.38
N LEU A 147 -4.69 28.56 1.07
CA LEU A 147 -4.50 29.90 0.51
C LEU A 147 -5.65 30.84 0.90
N ALA A 148 -6.90 30.38 0.84
CA ALA A 148 -8.06 31.18 1.22
C ALA A 148 -8.04 31.60 2.71
N PHE A 149 -7.60 30.72 3.62
CA PHE A 149 -7.42 31.08 5.03
C PHE A 149 -6.29 32.08 5.24
N ARG A 150 -5.18 31.95 4.49
CA ARG A 150 -4.09 32.93 4.53
C ARG A 150 -4.55 34.32 4.08
N LEU A 151 -5.41 34.42 3.06
CA LEU A 151 -6.00 35.70 2.63
C LEU A 151 -6.88 36.35 3.72
N LYS A 152 -7.46 35.55 4.61
CA LYS A 152 -8.22 36.03 5.78
C LYS A 152 -7.34 36.33 6.99
N ASN A 153 -6.01 36.41 6.82
CA ASN A 153 -5.02 36.53 7.88
C ASN A 153 -5.15 35.46 9.00
N GLN A 154 -5.70 34.29 8.67
CA GLN A 154 -5.79 33.16 9.60
C GLN A 154 -4.62 32.21 9.36
N VAL A 155 -3.71 32.13 10.34
CA VAL A 155 -2.60 31.18 10.31
C VAL A 155 -3.15 29.79 10.64
N THR A 156 -3.42 28.99 9.61
CA THR A 156 -3.87 27.61 9.80
C THR A 156 -2.68 26.66 9.88
N TRP A 157 -2.59 25.91 10.98
CA TRP A 157 -1.75 24.72 11.07
C TRP A 157 -2.21 23.66 10.04
N ALA A 158 -1.31 22.77 9.63
CA ALA A 158 -1.60 21.73 8.64
C ALA A 158 -2.79 20.82 9.01
N LEU A 159 -3.01 20.60 10.31
CA LEU A 159 -4.13 19.81 10.85
C LEU A 159 -5.21 20.67 11.52
N SER A 160 -5.43 21.90 11.05
CA SER A 160 -6.54 22.71 11.57
C SER A 160 -7.90 22.09 11.22
N SER A 161 -8.76 21.93 12.23
CA SER A 161 -10.12 21.37 12.07
C SER A 161 -10.94 22.11 11.01
N ARG A 162 -10.81 23.44 10.94
CA ARG A 162 -11.49 24.27 9.94
C ARG A 162 -11.08 23.93 8.51
N LEU A 163 -9.79 23.68 8.30
CA LEU A 163 -9.26 23.31 6.99
C LEU A 163 -9.77 21.93 6.59
N ILE A 164 -9.63 20.94 7.47
CA ILE A 164 -10.07 19.56 7.19
C ILE A 164 -11.58 19.51 6.93
N LEU A 165 -12.39 20.18 7.75
CA LEU A 165 -13.85 20.20 7.61
C LEU A 165 -14.26 20.84 6.26
N SER A 166 -13.61 21.93 5.85
CA SER A 166 -13.90 22.57 4.56
C SER A 166 -13.58 21.67 3.35
N VAL A 167 -12.52 20.86 3.44
CA VAL A 167 -12.17 19.88 2.40
C VAL A 167 -13.14 18.70 2.44
N LEU A 168 -13.53 18.23 3.63
CA LEU A 168 -14.48 17.14 3.81
C LEU A 168 -15.85 17.47 3.21
N LEU A 169 -16.42 18.64 3.56
CA LEU A 169 -17.69 19.09 3.00
C LEU A 169 -17.65 19.15 1.47
N LYS A 170 -16.54 19.66 0.90
CA LYS A 170 -16.36 19.70 -0.55
C LYS A 170 -16.26 18.30 -1.16
N THR A 171 -15.65 17.36 -0.46
CA THR A 171 -15.50 15.97 -0.90
C THR A 171 -16.83 15.23 -0.88
N ILE A 172 -17.67 15.43 0.15
CA ILE A 172 -19.02 14.87 0.21
C ILE A 172 -19.82 15.28 -1.03
N TYR A 173 -19.81 16.58 -1.35
CA TYR A 173 -20.45 17.08 -2.56
C TYR A 173 -19.92 16.41 -3.84
N TRP A 174 -18.61 16.18 -3.96
CA TRP A 174 -18.05 15.48 -5.12
C TRP A 174 -18.45 14.02 -5.21
N VAL A 175 -18.59 13.34 -4.08
CA VAL A 175 -19.07 11.96 -4.05
C VAL A 175 -20.53 11.89 -4.50
N GLU A 176 -21.39 12.80 -4.03
CA GLU A 176 -22.79 12.89 -4.48
C GLU A 176 -22.89 13.17 -5.99
N GLN A 177 -22.09 14.11 -6.51
CA GLN A 177 -22.06 14.40 -7.94
C GLN A 177 -21.57 13.20 -8.75
N LEU A 178 -20.60 12.45 -8.23
CA LEU A 178 -20.09 11.25 -8.85
C LEU A 178 -21.15 10.14 -8.87
N GLU A 179 -21.88 9.96 -7.76
CA GLU A 179 -22.98 9.02 -7.65
C GLU A 179 -24.09 9.35 -8.65
N LEU A 180 -24.52 10.61 -8.72
CA LEU A 180 -25.50 11.07 -9.70
C LEU A 180 -25.04 10.81 -11.15
N ALA A 181 -23.76 11.06 -11.45
CA ALA A 181 -23.18 10.76 -12.76
C ALA A 181 -23.07 9.25 -13.06
N MET A 182 -22.88 8.42 -12.04
CA MET A 182 -22.90 6.97 -12.17
C MET A 182 -24.33 6.48 -12.45
N LEU A 183 -25.31 6.94 -11.67
CA LEU A 183 -26.73 6.63 -11.85
C LEU A 183 -27.23 7.07 -13.22
N SER A 184 -26.86 8.26 -13.69
CA SER A 184 -27.24 8.76 -15.02
C SER A 184 -26.65 7.92 -16.17
N LYS A 185 -25.55 7.21 -15.93
CA LYS A 185 -24.94 6.26 -16.88
C LYS A 185 -25.51 4.85 -16.77
N GLY A 186 -26.58 4.64 -16.00
CA GLY A 186 -27.16 3.31 -15.77
C GLY A 186 -26.27 2.43 -14.91
N PHE A 187 -25.52 3.01 -13.98
CA PHE A 187 -24.89 2.24 -12.91
C PHE A 187 -25.96 1.78 -11.93
N GLU A 188 -26.03 0.47 -11.70
CA GLU A 188 -26.98 -0.17 -10.80
C GLU A 188 -26.18 -1.14 -9.93
N VAL A 189 -26.37 -1.06 -8.62
CA VAL A 189 -25.62 -1.86 -7.64
C VAL A 189 -26.13 -3.30 -7.67
N GLY A 190 -25.22 -4.26 -7.78
CA GLY A 190 -25.54 -5.70 -7.72
C GLY A 190 -25.92 -6.36 -9.05
N LYS A 191 -26.04 -5.61 -10.14
CA LYS A 191 -26.23 -6.16 -11.49
C LYS A 191 -24.92 -6.70 -12.05
N GLU A 192 -24.98 -7.86 -12.71
CA GLU A 192 -23.83 -8.42 -13.43
C GLU A 192 -23.41 -7.47 -14.57
N ARG A 193 -22.09 -7.22 -14.70
CA ARG A 193 -21.53 -6.31 -15.71
C ARG A 193 -20.40 -6.99 -16.47
N THR A 194 -20.20 -6.55 -17.70
CA THR A 194 -19.02 -6.90 -18.50
C THR A 194 -17.80 -6.13 -18.01
N HIS A 195 -16.64 -6.78 -17.98
CA HIS A 195 -15.38 -6.18 -17.56
C HIS A 195 -14.61 -5.69 -18.79
N ALA A 196 -14.02 -4.49 -18.70
CA ALA A 196 -13.22 -3.92 -19.78
C ALA A 196 -11.84 -4.60 -19.89
N SER A 197 -11.23 -4.96 -18.77
CA SER A 197 -10.03 -5.79 -18.73
C SER A 197 -10.36 -7.10 -18.03
N THR A 198 -9.97 -8.23 -18.61
CA THR A 198 -10.17 -9.55 -18.03
C THR A 198 -8.83 -10.12 -17.59
N TYR A 199 -8.75 -10.62 -16.36
CA TYR A 199 -7.59 -11.33 -15.84
C TYR A 199 -7.93 -12.83 -15.73
N PRO A 200 -7.86 -13.60 -16.83
CA PRO A 200 -8.10 -15.03 -16.76
C PRO A 200 -7.00 -15.70 -15.94
N VAL A 201 -7.40 -16.51 -14.95
CA VAL A 201 -6.48 -17.38 -14.22
C VAL A 201 -6.07 -18.50 -15.18
N ARG A 202 -4.87 -18.40 -15.74
CA ARG A 202 -4.25 -19.51 -16.49
C ARG A 202 -3.68 -20.49 -15.48
N PHE A 203 -4.27 -21.67 -15.42
CA PHE A 203 -3.74 -22.82 -14.66
C PHE A 203 -2.54 -23.42 -15.39
#